data_AF-A0A2I0GSF3-F1
#
_entry.id   AF-A0A2I0GSF3-F1
#
_cell.length_a   1.000
_cell.length_b   1.000
_cell.length_c   1.000
_cell.angle_alpha   90.00
_cell.angle_beta   90.00
_cell.angle_gamma   90.00
#
_symmetry.space_group_name_H-M   'P 1'
#
loop_
_entity.id
_entity.type
_entity.pdbx_description
1 polymer ?
#
loop_
_entity_poly.entity_id
_entity_poly.type
_entity_poly.pdbx_seq_one_letter_code
_entity_poly.pdbx_strand_id
1 'polypeptide(L)'
;MRYQSSSPKRRFLAGVRCPKCQEMDAVVQVNIVTPAPDEYIECTQCGHTEHRPDPDAISAKNHLEDQMARDAMATGTSGTVKFKS
;
A
#
# COMPACT_ATOMS: atom_id res chain seq x y z
N MET A 1 21.49 -9.94 -25.34
CA MET A 1 20.07 -9.52 -25.40
C MET A 1 19.28 -10.28 -24.35
N ARG A 2 18.71 -9.61 -23.34
CA ARG A 2 17.71 -10.25 -22.46
C ARG A 2 16.37 -10.20 -23.19
N TYR A 3 15.77 -11.36 -23.43
CA TYR A 3 14.42 -11.45 -23.99
C TYR A 3 13.45 -10.84 -22.99
N GLN A 4 13.01 -9.60 -23.26
CA GLN A 4 11.88 -9.00 -22.55
C GLN A 4 10.64 -9.47 -23.31
N SER A 5 9.99 -10.51 -22.79
CA SER A 5 8.67 -10.90 -23.27
C SER A 5 7.73 -9.71 -23.09
N SER A 6 7.11 -9.25 -24.18
CA SER A 6 6.06 -8.22 -24.16
C SER A 6 4.76 -8.69 -23.50
N SER A 7 4.72 -9.95 -23.05
CA SER A 7 3.58 -10.51 -22.34
C SER A 7 3.45 -9.87 -20.95
N PRO A 8 2.20 -9.62 -20.49
CA PRO A 8 1.94 -9.13 -19.14
C PRO A 8 2.46 -10.14 -18.11
N LYS A 9 3.20 -9.65 -17.12
CA LYS A 9 3.75 -10.50 -16.06
C LYS A 9 2.72 -10.65 -14.97
N ARG A 10 2.34 -11.90 -14.68
CA ARG A 10 1.44 -12.24 -13.57
C ARG A 10 2.26 -12.81 -12.41
N ARG A 11 2.13 -12.24 -11.22
CA ARG A 11 2.80 -12.66 -9.98
C ARG A 11 1.75 -13.03 -8.94
N PHE A 12 1.92 -14.21 -8.34
CA PHE A 12 1.04 -14.65 -7.27
C PHE A 12 1.44 -14.02 -5.93
N LEU A 13 0.45 -13.55 -5.15
CA LEU A 13 0.65 -12.97 -3.82
C LEU A 13 0.20 -13.96 -2.74
N ALA A 14 1.18 -14.66 -2.14
CA ALA A 14 0.93 -15.56 -1.02
C ALA A 14 0.66 -14.76 0.28
N GLY A 15 -0.27 -15.25 1.10
CA GLY A 15 -0.63 -14.68 2.40
C GLY A 15 -1.57 -13.47 2.33
N VAL A 16 -2.06 -13.11 1.14
CA VAL A 16 -2.98 -11.98 0.95
C VAL A 16 -4.42 -12.48 0.91
N ARG A 17 -5.29 -11.84 1.70
CA ARG A 17 -6.75 -12.04 1.62
C ARG A 17 -7.34 -11.08 0.59
N CYS A 18 -8.24 -11.59 -0.24
CA CYS A 18 -9.03 -10.72 -1.09
C CYS A 18 -9.92 -9.79 -0.23
N PRO A 19 -9.96 -8.47 -0.47
CA PRO A 19 -10.80 -7.56 0.31
C PRO A 19 -12.30 -7.79 0.08
N LYS A 20 -12.69 -8.40 -1.05
CA LYS A 20 -14.09 -8.61 -1.43
C LYS A 20 -14.67 -9.93 -0.95
N CYS A 21 -13.97 -11.05 -1.18
CA CYS A 21 -14.44 -12.39 -0.80
C CYS A 21 -13.72 -12.99 0.42
N GLN A 22 -12.70 -12.31 0.96
CA GLN A 22 -11.89 -12.75 2.12
C GLN A 22 -11.12 -14.06 1.91
N GLU A 23 -11.11 -14.58 0.69
CA GLU A 23 -10.38 -15.81 0.36
C GLU A 23 -8.86 -15.57 0.44
N MET A 24 -8.17 -16.54 1.03
CA MET A 24 -6.71 -16.54 1.15
C MET A 24 -6.09 -16.94 -0.18
N ASP A 25 -4.90 -16.43 -0.49
CA ASP A 25 -4.07 -16.97 -1.57
C ASP A 25 -4.78 -16.97 -2.94
N ALA A 26 -5.67 -16.00 -3.12
CA ALA A 26 -6.52 -15.87 -4.30
C ALA A 26 -6.18 -14.62 -5.13
N VAL A 27 -5.13 -13.89 -4.78
CA VAL A 27 -4.78 -12.58 -5.39
C VAL A 27 -3.55 -12.72 -6.28
N VAL A 28 -3.65 -12.21 -7.50
CA VAL A 28 -2.56 -12.11 -8.46
C VAL A 28 -2.30 -10.66 -8.83
N GLN A 29 -1.03 -10.27 -8.87
CA GLN A 29 -0.58 -8.98 -9.38
C GLN A 29 -0.30 -9.13 -10.87
N VAL A 30 -0.92 -8.28 -11.69
CA VAL A 30 -0.70 -8.22 -13.12
C VAL A 30 0.03 -6.92 -13.44
N ASN A 31 1.19 -7.04 -14.07
CA ASN A 31 1.98 -5.92 -14.55
C ASN A 31 1.99 -5.93 -16.08
N ILE A 32 1.30 -4.97 -16.66
CA ILE A 32 1.26 -4.71 -18.10
C ILE A 32 2.43 -3.78 -18.42
N VAL A 33 3.27 -4.17 -19.37
CA VAL A 33 4.46 -3.41 -19.79
C VAL A 33 4.19 -2.58 -21.06
N THR A 34 3.29 -3.06 -21.93
CA THR A 34 2.96 -2.44 -23.22
C THR A 34 1.48 -2.66 -23.55
N PRO A 35 0.76 -1.68 -24.14
CA PRO A 35 1.22 -0.37 -24.63
C PRO A 35 1.30 0.74 -23.58
N ALA A 36 0.63 0.60 -22.43
CA ALA A 36 0.71 1.51 -21.30
C ALA A 36 1.16 0.72 -20.05
N PRO A 37 2.15 1.22 -19.28
CA PRO A 37 2.60 0.57 -18.06
C PRO A 37 1.47 0.64 -17.04
N ASP A 38 0.93 -0.51 -16.66
CA ASP A 38 -0.24 -0.59 -15.83
C ASP A 38 -0.10 -1.73 -14.82
N GLU A 39 -0.45 -1.46 -13.56
CA GLU A 39 -0.35 -2.45 -12.49
C GLU A 39 -1.65 -2.55 -11.71
N TYR A 40 -2.23 -3.74 -11.70
CA TYR A 40 -3.45 -4.03 -10.96
C TYR A 40 -3.35 -5.38 -10.26
N ILE A 41 -4.17 -5.54 -9.23
CA ILE A 41 -4.40 -6.82 -8.57
C ILE A 41 -5.72 -7.39 -9.04
N GLU A 42 -5.77 -8.70 -9.21
CA GLU A 42 -6.94 -9.46 -9.63
C GLU A 42 -7.14 -10.64 -8.68
N CYS A 43 -8.37 -10.88 -8.24
CA CYS A 43 -8.73 -12.06 -7.48
C CYS A 43 -9.21 -13.17 -8.41
N THR A 44 -8.58 -14.34 -8.36
CA THR A 44 -8.92 -15.49 -9.21
C THR A 44 -10.23 -16.19 -8.81
N GLN A 45 -10.75 -15.92 -7.60
CA GLN A 45 -11.95 -16.57 -7.07
C GLN A 45 -13.22 -15.77 -7.33
N CYS A 46 -13.18 -14.45 -7.10
CA CYS A 46 -14.34 -13.57 -7.28
C CYS A 46 -14.24 -12.63 -8.50
N GLY A 47 -13.10 -12.64 -9.22
CA GLY A 47 -12.86 -11.78 -10.38
C GLY A 47 -12.72 -10.29 -10.04
N HIS A 48 -12.50 -9.94 -8.77
CA HIS A 48 -12.34 -8.54 -8.35
C HIS A 48 -10.99 -8.00 -8.82
N THR A 49 -11.00 -6.85 -9.49
CA THR A 49 -9.79 -6.16 -9.94
C THR A 49 -9.67 -4.80 -9.26
N GLU A 50 -8.50 -4.51 -8.70
CA GLU A 50 -8.22 -3.19 -8.12
C GLU A 50 -6.92 -2.65 -8.69
N HIS A 51 -6.95 -1.37 -9.04
CA HIS A 51 -5.79 -0.66 -9.52
C HIS A 51 -4.99 -0.11 -8.35
N ARG A 52 -3.66 -0.19 -8.42
CA ARG A 52 -2.84 0.39 -7.36
C ARG A 52 -2.92 1.92 -7.46
N PRO A 53 -3.46 2.64 -6.45
CA PRO A 53 -3.39 4.09 -6.46
C PRO A 53 -1.92 4.54 -6.50
N ASP A 54 -1.67 5.63 -7.23
CA ASP A 54 -0.33 6.15 -7.50
C ASP A 54 0.51 6.28 -6.22
N PRO A 55 1.76 5.78 -6.21
CA PRO A 55 2.61 5.78 -5.02
C PRO A 55 2.82 7.18 -4.41
N ASP A 56 2.80 8.26 -5.20
CA ASP A 56 2.94 9.62 -4.68
C ASP A 56 1.74 10.02 -3.81
N ALA A 57 0.53 9.58 -4.17
CA ALA A 57 -0.68 9.85 -3.40
C ALA A 57 -0.69 9.12 -2.05
N ILE A 58 -0.04 7.96 -1.95
CA ILE A 58 0.06 7.20 -0.70
C ILE A 58 1.14 7.79 0.21
N SER A 59 2.29 8.18 -0.36
CA SER A 59 3.38 8.78 0.42
C SER A 59 2.98 10.12 1.02
N ALA A 60 2.24 10.95 0.27
CA ALA A 60 1.70 12.20 0.78
C ALA A 60 0.79 11.96 2.00
N LYS A 61 -0.17 11.03 1.91
CA LYS A 61 -1.08 10.71 3.03
C LYS A 61 -0.32 10.26 4.28
N ASN A 62 0.65 9.36 4.10
CA ASN A 62 1.47 8.83 5.20
C ASN A 62 2.32 9.91 5.88
N HIS A 63 2.82 10.89 5.13
CA HIS A 63 3.55 12.02 5.70
C HIS A 63 2.64 12.96 6.50
N LEU A 64 1.39 13.19 6.06
CA LEU A 64 0.45 14.05 6.79
C LEU A 64 0.06 13.45 8.14
N GLU A 65 -0.24 12.15 8.19
CA GLU A 65 -0.61 11.45 9.45
C GLU A 65 0.55 11.43 10.47
N ASP A 66 1.80 11.23 10.03
CA ASP A 66 2.98 11.27 10.90
C ASP A 66 3.26 12.69 11.45
N GLN A 67 3.01 13.74 10.65
CA GLN A 67 3.10 15.13 11.11
C GLN A 67 2.05 15.42 12.20
N MET A 68 0.79 15.03 11.98
CA MET A 68 -0.29 15.23 12.96
C MET A 68 -0.01 14.53 14.30
N ALA A 69 0.61 13.35 14.27
CA ALA A 69 1.01 12.62 15.48
C ALA A 69 2.13 13.35 16.26
N ARG A 70 3.08 13.99 15.56
CA ARG A 70 4.17 14.76 16.19
C ARG A 70 3.67 16.06 16.83
N ASP A 71 2.77 16.78 16.14
CA ASP A 71 2.19 18.03 16.65
C ASP A 71 1.34 17.79 17.92
N ALA A 72 0.64 16.66 18.01
CA ALA A 72 -0.10 16.27 19.20
C ALA A 72 0.81 15.98 20.42
N MET A 73 2.03 15.48 20.20
CA MET A 73 2.99 15.18 21.27
C MET A 73 3.74 16.43 21.77
N ALA A 74 3.94 17.44 20.91
CA ALA A 74 4.67 18.66 21.26
C ALA A 74 3.89 19.58 22.22
N THR A 75 2.58 19.45 22.31
CA THR A 75 1.72 20.28 23.17
C THR A 75 1.48 19.70 24.57
N GLY A 76 2.07 18.52 24.87
CA GLY A 76 1.91 17.81 26.13
C GLY A 76 2.94 18.18 27.21
N THR A 77 2.57 19.12 28.09
CA THR A 77 3.00 19.21 29.51
C THR A 77 4.41 19.74 29.85
N SER A 78 4.57 21.07 29.85
CA SER A 78 5.52 21.74 30.75
C SER A 78 4.94 21.79 32.18
N GLY A 79 4.91 20.65 32.87
CA GLY A 79 4.56 20.56 34.29
C GLY A 79 5.80 20.73 35.16
N THR A 80 5.94 21.89 35.82
CA THR A 80 7.05 22.19 36.74
C THR A 80 7.09 21.20 37.90
N VAL A 81 8.09 20.32 37.95
CA VAL A 81 8.39 19.51 39.15
C VAL A 81 9.06 20.37 40.21
N LYS A 82 8.28 20.81 41.21
CA LYS A 82 8.78 21.45 42.44
C LYS A 82 9.33 20.37 43.37
N PHE A 83 10.65 20.17 43.36
CA PHE A 83 11.34 19.43 44.41
C PHE A 83 11.40 20.29 45.67
N LYS A 84 10.83 19.79 46.77
CA LYS A 84 10.80 20.46 48.08
C LYS A 84 11.96 19.90 48.91
N SER A 85 12.76 20.80 49.45
CA SER A 85 14.03 20.58 50.18
C SER A 85 13.88 19.75 51.45
#